data_AF-A0A7C3LXN0-F1
#
_entry.id   AF-A0A7C3LXN0-F1
#
_cell.length_a   1.000
_cell.length_b   1.000
_cell.length_c   1.000
_cell.angle_alpha   90.00
_cell.angle_beta   90.00
_cell.angle_gamma   90.00
#
_symmetry.space_group_name_H-M   'P 1'
#
loop_
_entity.id
_entity.type
_entity.pdbx_description
1 polymer ?
#
loop_
_entity_poly.entity_id
_entity_poly.type
_entity_poly.pdbx_seq_one_letter_code
_entity_poly.pdbx_strand_id
1 'polypeptide(L)'
;MVALLIAVLGIEAWATYSIYFREYVHHLPMDNYSISLALAQAIDDFADDGEAYIKTMPYWYDGNAVRAQLRRTDQSWHNELDALRPEAPPFVGPPGKFMVILHPQDVEALRVLQEAFPRGIALKHLDHRGEIAFLTFYGER
;
A
#
# COMPACT_ATOMS: atom_id res chain seq x y z
N MET A 1 40.02 31.35 16.58
CA MET A 1 38.86 31.40 15.66
C MET A 1 38.38 30.03 15.23
N VAL A 2 39.24 29.16 14.67
CA VAL A 2 38.84 27.83 14.15
C VAL A 2 38.16 26.94 15.22
N ALA A 3 38.72 26.86 16.43
CA ALA A 3 38.14 26.06 17.51
C ALA A 3 36.73 26.53 17.94
N LEU A 4 36.48 27.84 17.93
CA LEU A 4 35.17 28.42 18.24
C LEU A 4 34.16 28.07 17.14
N LEU A 5 34.59 28.13 15.88
CA LEU A 5 33.76 27.78 14.73
C LEU A 5 33.34 26.30 14.77
N ILE A 6 34.28 25.41 15.08
CA ILE A 6 34.01 23.96 15.23
C ILE A 6 33.04 23.72 16.39
N ALA A 7 33.21 24.42 17.52
CA ALA A 7 32.31 24.28 18.66
C ALA A 7 30.89 24.74 18.32
N VAL A 8 30.73 25.86 17.63
CA VAL A 8 29.41 26.37 17.18
C VAL A 8 28.76 25.39 16.20
N LEU A 9 29.48 24.90 15.20
CA LEU A 9 28.97 23.91 14.24
C LEU A 9 28.58 22.59 14.93
N GLY A 10 29.35 22.15 15.93
CA GLY A 10 29.04 20.96 16.72
C GLY A 10 27.77 21.10 17.56
N ILE A 11 27.56 22.28 18.15
CA ILE A 11 26.34 22.58 18.93
C ILE A 11 25.13 22.63 18.02
N GLU A 12 25.22 23.32 16.89
CA GLU A 12 24.15 23.38 15.89
C GLU A 12 23.81 21.99 15.34
N ALA A 13 24.82 21.20 14.98
CA ALA A 13 24.62 19.82 14.52
C ALA A 13 23.94 18.96 15.60
N TRP A 14 24.37 19.05 16.86
CA TRP A 14 23.76 18.31 17.95
C TRP A 14 22.30 18.74 18.22
N ALA A 15 22.03 20.05 18.21
CA ALA A 15 20.70 20.61 18.43
C ALA A 15 19.72 20.23 17.31
N THR A 16 20.18 20.26 16.05
CA THR A 16 19.36 19.95 14.89
C THR A 16 19.24 18.45 14.60
N TYR A 17 20.17 17.62 15.07
CA TYR A 17 20.16 16.18 14.82
C TYR A 17 18.88 15.49 15.32
N SER A 18 18.41 15.83 16.52
CA SER A 18 17.15 15.25 17.04
C SER A 18 15.97 15.59 16.15
N ILE A 19 15.87 16.85 15.73
CA ILE A 19 14.79 17.35 14.90
C ILE A 19 14.80 16.64 13.53
N TYR A 20 15.96 16.60 12.87
CA TYR A 20 16.07 16.03 11.52
C TYR A 20 16.03 14.51 11.45
N PHE A 21 16.57 13.80 12.45
CA PHE A 21 16.75 12.35 12.34
C PHE A 21 15.89 11.53 13.30
N ARG A 22 15.33 12.14 14.36
CA ARG A 22 14.38 11.44 15.25
C ARG A 22 12.96 11.93 15.03
N GLU A 23 12.76 13.23 15.10
CA GLU A 23 11.42 13.80 15.09
C GLU A 23 10.85 13.91 13.68
N TYR A 24 11.69 14.12 12.66
CA TYR A 24 11.24 14.26 11.27
C TYR A 24 10.35 13.10 10.80
N VAL A 25 10.72 11.85 11.12
CA VAL A 25 9.95 10.65 10.75
C VAL A 25 8.54 10.69 11.33
N HIS A 26 8.38 11.21 12.55
CA HIS A 26 7.08 11.32 13.23
C HIS A 26 6.20 12.47 12.71
N HIS A 27 6.77 13.40 11.94
CA HIS A 27 6.05 14.49 11.29
C HIS A 27 5.68 14.15 9.84
N LEU A 28 6.16 13.03 9.30
CA LEU A 28 5.76 12.55 7.99
C LEU A 28 4.36 11.91 8.06
N PRO A 29 3.58 11.99 6.96
CA PRO A 29 2.31 11.27 6.87
C PRO A 29 2.48 9.79 7.24
N MET A 30 1.60 9.27 8.10
CA MET A 30 1.62 7.90 8.63
C MET A 30 2.96 7.47 9.28
N ASP A 31 3.70 8.37 9.94
CA ASP A 31 5.02 8.07 10.54
C ASP A 31 6.01 7.44 9.55
N ASN A 32 5.98 7.88 8.28
CA ASN A 32 6.81 7.32 7.21
C ASN A 32 6.52 5.84 6.90
N TYR A 33 5.32 5.34 7.22
CA TYR A 33 4.87 4.02 6.79
C TYR A 33 4.87 3.95 5.26
N SER A 34 5.65 3.02 4.71
CA SER A 34 5.76 2.84 3.26
C SER A 34 4.57 2.03 2.75
N ILE A 35 3.45 2.73 2.51
CA ILE A 35 2.24 2.10 1.95
C ILE A 35 2.53 1.41 0.62
N SER A 36 3.36 2.01 -0.24
CA SER A 36 3.70 1.42 -1.54
C SER A 36 4.47 0.11 -1.41
N LEU A 37 5.41 0.02 -0.46
CA LEU A 37 6.11 -1.23 -0.17
C LEU A 37 5.15 -2.30 0.37
N ALA A 38 4.26 -1.94 1.28
CA ALA A 38 3.31 -2.89 1.86
C ALA A 38 2.31 -3.42 0.81
N LEU A 39 1.84 -2.56 -0.10
CA LEU A 39 1.02 -2.97 -1.23
C LEU A 39 1.79 -3.91 -2.19
N ALA A 40 3.04 -3.57 -2.51
CA ALA A 40 3.89 -4.40 -3.35
C ALA A 40 4.15 -5.79 -2.74
N GLN A 41 4.41 -5.84 -1.42
CA GLN A 41 4.56 -7.09 -0.68
C GLN A 41 3.29 -7.96 -0.74
N ALA A 42 2.11 -7.37 -0.52
CA ALA A 42 0.86 -8.11 -0.62
C ALA A 42 0.64 -8.69 -2.04
N ILE A 43 1.01 -7.94 -3.07
CA ILE A 43 0.98 -8.43 -4.46
C ILE A 43 1.96 -9.59 -4.65
N ASP A 44 3.22 -9.40 -4.27
CA ASP A 44 4.28 -10.39 -4.42
C ASP A 44 3.96 -11.70 -3.67
N ASP A 45 3.43 -11.60 -2.46
CA ASP A 45 3.08 -12.75 -1.62
C ASP A 45 1.92 -13.56 -2.21
N PHE A 46 0.99 -12.91 -2.93
CA PHE A 46 -0.15 -13.57 -3.59
C PHE A 46 0.16 -14.02 -5.03
N ALA A 47 1.30 -13.61 -5.60
CA ALA A 47 1.51 -13.63 -7.04
C ALA A 47 1.60 -15.02 -7.67
N ASP A 48 1.79 -16.07 -6.87
CA ASP A 48 1.80 -17.48 -7.32
C ASP A 48 0.42 -18.16 -7.18
N ASP A 49 -0.50 -17.55 -6.43
CA ASP A 49 -1.85 -18.07 -6.19
C ASP A 49 -2.88 -17.56 -7.20
N GLY A 50 -2.68 -16.37 -7.77
CA GLY A 50 -3.63 -15.78 -8.70
C GLY A 50 -3.33 -14.33 -9.07
N GLU A 51 -4.35 -13.66 -9.61
CA GLU A 51 -4.23 -12.27 -10.08
C GLU A 51 -4.53 -11.27 -8.96
N ALA A 52 -3.62 -10.33 -8.75
CA ALA A 52 -3.80 -9.21 -7.84
C ALA A 52 -4.26 -7.95 -8.58
N TYR A 53 -5.19 -7.21 -7.98
CA TYR A 53 -5.75 -5.95 -8.46
C TYR A 53 -5.68 -4.89 -7.36
N ILE A 54 -5.64 -3.60 -7.71
CA ILE A 54 -5.81 -2.48 -6.77
C ILE A 54 -6.94 -1.59 -7.24
N LYS A 55 -7.92 -1.30 -6.38
CA LYS A 55 -9.01 -0.35 -6.69
C LYS A 55 -8.57 1.07 -6.33
N THR A 56 -8.57 1.98 -7.31
CA THR A 56 -7.87 3.27 -7.21
C THR A 56 -8.77 4.45 -6.89
N MET A 57 -9.91 4.61 -7.56
CA MET A 57 -10.82 5.73 -7.34
C MET A 57 -11.74 5.47 -6.14
N PRO A 58 -12.16 6.46 -5.33
CA PRO A 58 -11.71 7.85 -5.32
C PRO A 58 -10.44 8.08 -4.48
N TYR A 59 -9.81 7.01 -3.99
CA TYR A 59 -8.74 7.07 -2.99
C TYR A 59 -7.35 6.90 -3.60
N TRP A 60 -7.12 7.62 -4.71
CA TRP A 60 -5.92 7.59 -5.54
C TRP A 60 -4.62 7.25 -4.79
N TYR A 61 -3.77 6.46 -5.43
CA TYR A 61 -2.46 6.08 -4.90
C TYR A 61 -1.39 6.22 -6.01
N ASP A 62 -0.12 6.19 -5.62
CA ASP A 62 0.99 6.20 -6.58
C ASP A 62 1.33 4.76 -7.03
N GLY A 63 0.77 4.35 -8.18
CA GLY A 63 1.05 3.06 -8.79
C GLY A 63 2.50 2.88 -9.25
N ASN A 64 3.20 3.97 -9.61
CA ASN A 64 4.62 3.88 -9.97
C ASN A 64 5.47 3.54 -8.75
N ALA A 65 5.14 4.13 -7.59
CA ALA A 65 5.81 3.81 -6.34
C ALA A 65 5.62 2.35 -5.93
N VAL A 66 4.45 1.74 -6.17
CA VAL A 66 4.23 0.30 -5.94
C VAL A 66 5.03 -0.55 -6.91
N ARG A 67 4.96 -0.27 -8.22
CA ARG A 67 5.72 -1.03 -9.23
C ARG A 67 7.22 -1.01 -9.00
N ALA A 68 7.77 0.10 -8.52
CA ALA A 68 9.19 0.22 -8.19
C ALA A 68 9.64 -0.69 -7.02
N GLN A 69 8.71 -1.16 -6.20
CA GLN A 69 8.98 -2.00 -5.02
C GLN A 69 8.70 -3.50 -5.27
N LEU A 70 8.08 -3.86 -6.40
CA LEU A 70 7.80 -5.26 -6.74
C LEU A 70 9.09 -6.05 -6.94
N ARG A 71 9.15 -7.25 -6.35
CA ARG A 71 10.33 -8.13 -6.41
C ARG A 71 10.39 -8.94 -7.71
N ARG A 72 9.27 -9.06 -8.44
CA ARG A 72 9.21 -9.83 -9.69
C ARG A 72 9.95 -9.14 -10.83
N THR A 73 10.60 -9.92 -11.69
CA THR A 73 11.32 -9.44 -12.89
C THR A 73 10.38 -8.85 -13.95
N ASP A 74 9.12 -9.29 -13.95
CA ASP A 74 8.09 -8.74 -14.82
C ASP A 74 7.38 -7.57 -14.12
N GLN A 75 7.78 -6.35 -14.48
CA GLN A 75 7.16 -5.10 -13.99
C GLN A 75 5.90 -4.71 -14.77
N SER A 76 5.36 -5.58 -15.63
CA SER A 76 4.14 -5.31 -16.41
C SER A 76 2.84 -5.34 -15.61
N TRP A 77 2.92 -5.54 -14.28
CA TRP A 77 1.74 -5.47 -13.43
C TRP A 77 1.11 -4.07 -13.49
N HIS A 78 -0.09 -4.00 -14.08
CA HIS A 78 -0.88 -2.78 -14.27
C HIS A 78 -2.37 -3.02 -13.98
N ASN A 79 -2.67 -3.86 -12.98
CA ASN A 79 -4.03 -4.29 -12.65
C ASN A 79 -4.75 -3.29 -11.73
N GLU A 80 -4.77 -2.03 -12.15
CA GLU A 80 -5.49 -0.96 -11.47
C GLU A 80 -6.94 -0.92 -11.94
N LEU A 81 -7.87 -0.88 -10.99
CA LEU A 81 -9.31 -0.84 -11.23
C LEU A 81 -9.86 0.52 -10.80
N ASP A 82 -10.29 1.33 -11.76
CA ASP A 82 -10.98 2.60 -11.43
C ASP A 82 -12.36 2.32 -10.80
N ALA A 83 -13.01 1.23 -11.19
CA ALA A 83 -14.31 0.82 -10.64
C ALA A 83 -14.48 -0.70 -10.69
N LEU A 84 -15.27 -1.22 -9.75
CA LEU A 84 -15.73 -2.60 -9.78
C LEU A 84 -16.96 -2.69 -10.68
N ARG A 85 -16.80 -3.28 -11.86
CA ARG A 85 -17.88 -3.43 -12.85
C ARG A 85 -18.14 -4.91 -13.14
N PRO A 86 -19.39 -5.39 -13.15
CA PRO A 86 -19.71 -6.80 -13.35
C PRO A 86 -19.15 -7.42 -14.64
N GLU A 87 -18.93 -6.60 -15.68
CA GLU A 87 -18.39 -7.00 -16.98
C GLU A 87 -16.85 -6.98 -17.07
N ALA A 88 -16.16 -6.63 -15.99
CA ALA A 88 -14.72 -6.48 -15.92
C ALA A 88 -14.11 -7.35 -14.81
N PRO A 89 -12.79 -7.60 -14.83
CA PRO A 89 -12.12 -8.19 -13.69
C PRO A 89 -12.37 -7.40 -12.40
N PRO A 90 -12.48 -8.08 -11.24
CA PRO A 90 -12.25 -9.51 -11.04
C PRO A 90 -13.49 -10.39 -11.27
N PHE A 91 -14.62 -9.87 -11.75
CA PHE A 91 -15.90 -10.61 -11.87
C PHE A 91 -15.94 -11.55 -13.07
N VAL A 92 -15.20 -11.23 -14.13
CA VAL A 92 -15.06 -12.06 -15.32
C VAL A 92 -13.60 -12.44 -15.53
N GLY A 93 -13.36 -13.58 -16.18
CA GLY A 93 -12.04 -14.12 -16.44
C GLY A 93 -12.00 -15.65 -16.30
N PRO A 94 -10.83 -16.27 -16.51
CA PRO A 94 -10.67 -17.70 -16.25
C PRO A 94 -10.92 -18.02 -14.76
N PRO A 95 -11.38 -19.25 -14.45
CA PRO A 95 -11.48 -19.73 -13.07
C PRO A 95 -10.14 -19.61 -12.35
N GLY A 96 -10.19 -19.21 -11.09
CA GLY A 96 -8.98 -19.03 -10.29
C GLY A 96 -9.15 -18.05 -9.15
N LYS A 97 -8.15 -18.03 -8.27
CA LYS A 97 -8.10 -17.08 -7.15
C LYS A 97 -7.73 -15.69 -7.65
N PHE A 98 -8.21 -14.69 -6.94
CA PHE A 98 -7.80 -13.31 -7.14
C PHE A 98 -7.74 -12.58 -5.80
N MET A 99 -7.00 -11.49 -5.80
CA MET A 99 -6.93 -10.55 -4.68
C MET A 99 -7.26 -9.15 -5.19
N VAL A 100 -8.08 -8.40 -4.45
CA VAL A 100 -8.31 -6.96 -4.67
C VAL A 100 -7.86 -6.20 -3.44
N ILE A 101 -6.92 -5.28 -3.61
CA ILE A 101 -6.51 -4.34 -2.57
C ILE A 101 -7.45 -3.12 -2.63
N LEU A 102 -7.99 -2.75 -1.48
CA LEU A 102 -8.92 -1.64 -1.30
C LEU A 102 -8.39 -0.66 -0.27
N HIS A 103 -8.77 0.60 -0.44
CA HIS A 103 -8.59 1.63 0.57
C HIS A 103 -9.47 1.33 1.81
N PRO A 104 -9.02 1.62 3.05
CA PRO A 104 -9.76 1.26 4.27
C PRO A 104 -11.18 1.83 4.36
N GLN A 105 -11.39 3.01 3.79
CA GLN A 105 -12.67 3.73 3.80
C GLN A 105 -13.60 3.33 2.64
N ASP A 106 -13.15 2.44 1.74
CA ASP A 106 -13.92 2.02 0.56
C ASP A 106 -14.90 0.88 0.88
N VAL A 107 -15.79 1.15 1.82
CA VAL A 107 -16.74 0.16 2.36
C VAL A 107 -17.69 -0.36 1.29
N GLU A 108 -18.01 0.47 0.30
CA GLU A 108 -18.90 0.12 -0.81
C GLU A 108 -18.25 -0.89 -1.75
N ALA A 109 -16.98 -0.70 -2.12
CA ALA A 109 -16.26 -1.66 -2.96
C ALA A 109 -16.13 -3.02 -2.24
N LEU A 110 -15.85 -3.01 -0.94
CA LEU A 110 -15.79 -4.22 -0.14
C LEU A 110 -17.15 -4.95 -0.13
N ARG A 111 -18.25 -4.21 0.06
CA ARG A 111 -19.61 -4.77 0.05
C ARG A 111 -19.92 -5.45 -1.29
N VAL A 112 -19.62 -4.79 -2.40
CA VAL A 112 -19.83 -5.34 -3.75
C VAL A 112 -19.06 -6.65 -3.94
N LEU A 113 -17.81 -6.72 -3.48
CA LEU A 113 -17.00 -7.93 -3.57
C LEU A 113 -17.55 -9.06 -2.69
N GLN A 114 -17.98 -8.75 -1.47
CA GLN A 114 -18.57 -9.73 -0.55
C GLN A 114 -19.92 -10.28 -1.06
N GLU A 115 -20.73 -9.44 -1.70
CA GLU A 115 -22.00 -9.87 -2.30
C GLU A 115 -21.78 -10.76 -3.53
N ALA A 116 -20.82 -10.41 -4.38
CA ALA A 116 -20.49 -11.20 -5.57
C ALA A 116 -19.76 -12.52 -5.23
N PHE A 117 -18.95 -12.52 -4.17
CA PHE A 117 -18.16 -13.67 -3.74
C PHE A 117 -18.38 -13.96 -2.24
N PRO A 118 -19.50 -14.60 -1.86
CA PRO A 118 -19.88 -14.81 -0.45
C PRO A 118 -18.90 -15.65 0.38
N ARG A 119 -18.03 -16.44 -0.28
CA ARG A 119 -16.96 -17.22 0.35
C ARG A 119 -15.63 -16.47 0.44
N GLY A 120 -15.57 -15.26 -0.11
CA GLY A 120 -14.37 -14.44 -0.10
C GLY A 120 -14.02 -13.93 1.29
N ILE A 121 -12.74 -13.61 1.49
CA ILE A 121 -12.18 -13.23 2.79
C ILE A 121 -11.56 -11.85 2.68
N ALA A 122 -11.92 -10.95 3.60
CA ALA A 122 -11.31 -9.64 3.72
C ALA A 122 -10.32 -9.62 4.89
N LEU A 123 -9.05 -9.29 4.63
CA LEU A 123 -8.03 -9.09 5.64
C LEU A 123 -7.67 -7.62 5.76
N LYS A 124 -7.42 -7.18 7.00
CA LYS A 124 -6.97 -5.83 7.34
C LYS A 124 -5.46 -5.84 7.50
N HIS A 125 -4.78 -4.91 6.85
CA HIS A 125 -3.35 -4.67 7.01
C HIS A 125 -3.15 -3.42 7.84
N LEU A 126 -2.36 -3.53 8.90
CA LEU A 126 -2.15 -2.44 9.86
C LEU A 126 -0.85 -1.68 9.58
N ASP A 127 -0.85 -0.39 9.86
CA ASP A 127 0.37 0.42 9.90
C ASP A 127 1.13 0.25 11.22
N HIS A 128 2.21 1.03 11.40
CA HIS A 128 3.01 1.02 12.63
C HIS A 128 2.27 1.54 13.87
N ARG A 129 1.14 2.22 13.70
CA ARG A 129 0.27 2.73 14.78
C ARG A 129 -0.86 1.76 15.12
N GLY A 130 -1.03 0.70 14.35
CA GLY A 130 -2.13 -0.25 14.49
C GLY A 130 -3.42 0.21 13.80
N GLU A 131 -3.36 1.27 13.00
CA GLU A 131 -4.48 1.73 12.17
C GLU A 131 -4.54 0.92 10.87
N ILE A 132 -5.72 0.81 10.27
CA ILE A 132 -5.87 0.06 9.02
C ILE A 132 -5.25 0.87 7.88
N ALA A 133 -4.17 0.35 7.30
CA ALA A 133 -3.49 0.95 6.15
C ALA A 133 -4.22 0.64 4.84
N PHE A 134 -4.63 -0.62 4.65
CA PHE A 134 -5.41 -1.08 3.50
C PHE A 134 -6.12 -2.40 3.81
N LEU A 135 -7.02 -2.80 2.91
CA LEU A 135 -7.72 -4.07 2.97
C LEU A 135 -7.32 -4.92 1.77
N THR A 136 -7.22 -6.23 1.95
CA THR A 136 -7.15 -7.20 0.85
C THR A 136 -8.39 -8.07 0.87
N PHE A 137 -9.14 -8.09 -0.21
CA PHE A 137 -10.20 -9.06 -0.44
C PHE A 137 -9.70 -10.21 -1.31
N TYR A 138 -9.81 -11.44 -0.82
CA TYR A 138 -9.48 -12.65 -1.56
C TYR A 138 -10.76 -13.33 -2.01
N GLY A 139 -10.83 -13.69 -3.28
CA GLY A 139 -11.96 -14.42 -3.86
C GLY A 139 -11.50 -15.52 -4.81
N GLU A 140 -12.45 -16.32 -5.25
CA GLU A 140 -12.26 -17.36 -6.26
C GLU A 140 -13.45 -17.29 -7.23
N ARG A 141 -13.14 -17.26 -8.54
CA ARG A 141 -14.11 -17.28 -9.63
C ARG A 141 -14.51 -18.70 -9.99
#